data_AF-A0A6P0MWH4-F1
#
_entry.id   AF-A0A6P0MWH4-F1
#
_cell.length_a   1.000
_cell.length_b   1.000
_cell.length_c   1.000
_cell.angle_alpha   90.00
_cell.angle_beta   90.00
_cell.angle_gamma   90.00
#
_symmetry.space_group_name_H-M   'P 1'
#
loop_
_entity.id
_entity.type
_entity.pdbx_description
1 polymer ?
#
loop_
_entity_poly.entity_id
_entity_poly.type
_entity_poly.pdbx_seq_one_letter_code
_entity_poly.pdbx_strand_id
1 'polypeptide(L)' 'IQCYNEEGYCLAGYIDLEDYRVTKDYFWYCPSFDILPRHITDDGCLAFIRVDRDLSKVGTVLSYVDRF' A
#
# COMPACT_ATOMS: atom_id res chain seq x y z
N ILE A 1 -6.11 -4.28 5.20
CA ILE A 1 -5.61 -5.68 5.14
C ILE A 1 -5.57 -6.11 3.69
N GLN A 2 -4.43 -6.60 3.24
CA GLN A 2 -4.20 -7.07 1.87
C GLN A 2 -4.11 -8.59 1.85
N CYS A 3 -5.14 -9.29 1.35
CA CYS A 3 -5.14 -10.76 1.27
C CYS A 3 -4.39 -11.28 0.03
N TYR A 4 -3.23 -10.71 -0.28
CA TYR A 4 -2.44 -10.95 -1.49
C TYR A 4 -1.01 -10.44 -1.29
N ASN A 5 -0.07 -10.83 -2.17
CA ASN A 5 1.26 -10.22 -2.16
C ASN A 5 1.27 -9.00 -3.09
N GLU A 6 1.91 -7.93 -2.62
CA GLU A 6 2.14 -6.71 -3.36
C GLU A 6 3.61 -6.30 -3.26
N GLU A 7 4.17 -5.80 -4.35
CA GLU A 7 5.40 -5.01 -4.33
C GLU A 7 5.20 -3.71 -5.09
N GLY A 8 5.95 -2.68 -4.69
CA GLY A 8 5.89 -1.40 -5.36
C GLY A 8 7.17 -0.60 -5.29
N TYR A 9 7.27 0.37 -6.19
CA TYR A 9 8.39 1.31 -6.28
C TYR A 9 7.87 2.71 -6.58
N CYS A 10 8.27 3.70 -5.79
CA CYS A 10 7.80 5.07 -5.94
C CYS A 10 8.63 5.81 -7.01
N LEU A 11 7.97 6.30 -8.05
CA LEU A 11 8.58 7.00 -9.19
C LEU A 11 8.59 8.52 -9.01
N ALA A 12 7.57 9.07 -8.34
CA ALA A 12 7.44 10.50 -8.03
C ALA A 12 6.47 10.76 -6.88
N GLY A 13 6.62 11.90 -6.20
CA GLY A 13 5.76 12.30 -5.08
C GLY A 13 6.06 11.52 -3.80
N TYR A 14 5.04 11.37 -2.94
CA TYR A 14 5.17 10.62 -1.70
C TYR A 14 3.85 10.01 -1.22
N ILE A 15 3.96 9.01 -0.35
CA ILE A 15 2.86 8.45 0.44
C ILE A 15 3.34 8.35 1.90
N ASP A 16 2.57 8.92 2.83
CA ASP A 16 2.73 8.71 4.27
C ASP A 16 1.94 7.48 4.69
N LEU A 17 2.65 6.56 5.36
CA LEU A 17 2.19 5.30 5.93
C LEU A 17 2.43 5.39 7.44
N GLU A 18 1.48 5.98 8.19
CA GLU A 18 1.70 6.38 9.59
C GLU A 18 2.99 7.22 9.73
N ASP A 19 3.99 6.71 10.45
CA ASP A 19 5.25 7.41 10.73
C ASP A 19 6.31 7.19 9.63
N TYR A 20 5.96 6.49 8.55
CA TYR A 20 6.88 6.18 7.46
C TYR A 20 6.48 6.88 6.16
N ARG A 21 7.39 7.69 5.61
CA ARG A 21 7.19 8.37 4.33
C ARG A 21 7.89 7.64 3.19
N VAL A 22 7.11 7.06 2.29
CA VAL A 22 7.59 6.49 1.02
C VAL A 22 7.80 7.63 0.02
N THR A 23 9.03 7.85 -0.41
CA THR A 23 9.38 8.89 -1.40
C THR A 23 9.97 8.27 -2.67
N LYS A 24 10.28 9.09 -3.67
CA LYS A 24 10.92 8.63 -4.90
C LYS A 24 12.12 7.72 -4.61
N ASP A 25 12.23 6.65 -5.39
CA ASP A 25 13.26 5.61 -5.30
C ASP A 25 13.14 4.63 -4.12
N TYR A 26 12.04 4.70 -3.38
CA TYR A 26 11.73 3.72 -2.33
C TYR A 26 10.99 2.51 -2.92
N PHE A 27 11.39 1.33 -2.44
CA PHE A 27 10.75 0.05 -2.71
C PHE A 27 9.97 -0.44 -1.47
N TRP A 28 8.84 -1.11 -1.68
CA TRP A 28 8.15 -1.84 -0.62
C TRP A 28 7.71 -3.23 -1.08
N TYR A 29 7.54 -4.10 -0.09
CA TYR A 29 6.97 -5.43 -0.24
C TYR A 29 5.99 -5.70 0.89
N CYS A 30 4.77 -6.09 0.54
CA CYS A 30 3.67 -6.37 1.45
C CYS A 30 3.22 -7.82 1.20
N PRO A 31 3.67 -8.79 2.02
CA PRO A 31 3.19 -10.16 1.91
C PRO A 31 1.69 -10.31 2.22
N SER A 32 1.16 -11.46 1.82
CA SER A 32 -0.24 -11.83 2.06
C SER A 32 -0.63 -11.71 3.54
N PHE A 33 -1.78 -11.06 3.75
CA PHE A 33 -2.43 -10.74 5.03
C PHE A 33 -1.81 -9.59 5.83
N ASP A 34 -0.89 -8.81 5.24
CA ASP A 34 -0.41 -7.59 5.86
C ASP A 34 -1.53 -6.58 6.13
N ILE A 35 -1.42 -5.91 7.28
CA ILE A 35 -2.29 -4.83 7.70
C ILE A 35 -1.56 -3.52 7.42
N LEU A 36 -1.82 -2.94 6.25
CA LEU A 36 -1.21 -1.66 5.93
C LEU A 36 -1.80 -0.50 6.73
N PRO A 37 -0.95 0.45 7.16
CA PRO A 37 -1.39 1.68 7.80
C PRO A 37 -2.18 2.57 6.84
N ARG A 38 -2.81 3.60 7.41
CA ARG A 38 -3.54 4.60 6.61
C ARG A 38 -2.58 5.34 5.67
N HIS A 39 -2.93 5.36 4.39
CA HIS A 39 -2.18 6.09 3.37
C HIS A 39 -2.66 7.54 3.30
N ILE A 40 -1.73 8.50 3.38
CA ILE A 40 -2.01 9.94 3.30
C ILE A 40 -1.00 10.61 2.36
N THR A 41 -1.46 11.52 1.52
CA THR A 41 -0.59 12.36 0.68
C THR A 41 -1.36 13.59 0.24
N ASP A 42 -0.77 14.77 0.38
CA ASP A 42 -1.38 16.03 -0.08
C ASP A 42 -1.11 16.29 -1.57
N ASP A 43 0.07 15.87 -2.06
CA ASP A 43 0.54 16.14 -3.42
C ASP A 43 0.25 15.00 -4.39
N GLY A 44 -0.03 13.81 -3.86
CA GLY A 44 -0.13 12.58 -4.63
C GLY A 44 1.23 11.92 -4.89
N CYS A 45 1.20 10.80 -5.60
CA CYS A 45 2.39 10.08 -6.02
C CYS A 45 2.15 9.32 -7.33
N LEU A 46 3.24 8.92 -7.97
CA LEU A 46 3.26 7.94 -9.04
C LEU A 46 4.09 6.75 -8.57
N ALA A 47 3.50 5.55 -8.62
CA ALA A 47 4.16 4.32 -8.22
C ALA A 47 4.01 3.23 -9.28
N PHE A 48 5.05 2.41 -9.44
CA PHE A 48 4.96 1.13 -10.11
C PHE A 48 4.48 0.09 -9.10
N ILE A 49 3.37 -0.59 -9.39
CA ILE A 49 2.74 -1.57 -8.49
C ILE A 49 2.64 -2.92 -9.21
N ARG A 50 2.99 -4.00 -8.52
CA ARG A 50 2.76 -5.37 -8.99
C ARG A 50 2.05 -6.18 -7.92
N VAL A 51 0.89 -6.72 -8.29
CA VAL A 51 0.02 -7.54 -7.42
C VAL A 51 -0.15 -8.91 -8.06
N ASP A 52 -0.16 -9.97 -7.25
CA ASP A 52 -0.22 -11.36 -7.72
C ASP A 52 -1.63 -11.97 -7.73
N ARG A 53 -2.67 -11.18 -7.46
CA ARG A 53 -4.05 -11.65 -7.29
C ARG A 53 -5.09 -10.73 -7.96
N ASP A 54 -6.20 -11.30 -8.42
CA ASP A 54 -7.38 -10.56 -8.88
C ASP A 54 -8.10 -9.88 -7.70
N LEU A 55 -8.03 -8.55 -7.63
CA LEU A 55 -8.66 -7.73 -6.58
C LEU A 55 -10.13 -7.39 -6.86
N SER A 56 -10.70 -7.84 -7.99
CA SER A 56 -12.13 -7.61 -8.29
C SER A 56 -13.08 -8.44 -7.41
N LYS A 57 -12.54 -9.45 -6.70
CA LYS A 57 -13.35 -10.37 -5.89
C LYS A 57 -13.60 -9.84 -4.48
N VAL A 58 -14.76 -10.18 -3.94
CA VAL A 58 -15.12 -9.87 -2.55
C VAL A 58 -14.11 -10.49 -1.59
N GLY A 59 -13.70 -9.72 -0.58
CA GLY A 59 -12.81 -10.19 0.49
C GLY A 59 -11.31 -10.15 0.17
N THR A 60 -10.92 -9.58 -0.97
CA THR A 60 -9.50 -9.47 -1.39
C THR A 60 -8.77 -8.29 -0.77
N VAL A 61 -9.46 -7.15 -0.63
CA VAL A 61 -9.00 -5.96 0.09
C VAL A 61 -10.00 -5.68 1.22
N LEU A 62 -9.52 -5.64 2.48
CA LEU A 62 -10.37 -5.39 3.64
C LEU A 62 -9.96 -4.07 4.30
N SER A 63 -10.85 -3.09 4.28
CA SER A 63 -10.69 -1.86 5.06
C SER A 63 -10.78 -2.19 6.55
N TYR A 64 -9.75 -1.81 7.30
CA TYR A 64 -9.66 -2.03 8.73
C TYR A 64 -9.28 -0.72 9.40
N VAL A 65 -9.94 -0.41 10.51
CA VAL A 65 -9.61 0.73 11.37
C VAL A 65 -9.34 0.14 12.73
N ASP A 66 -8.10 0.27 13.18
CA ASP A 66 -7.77 -0.09 14.55
C ASP A 66 -8.38 0.95 15.50
N ARG A 67 -9.15 0.51 16.49
CA ARG A 67 -9.95 1.37 17.39
C ARG A 67 -9.43 1.38 18.83
N PHE A 68 -8.20 0.93 19.06
CA PHE A 68 -7.59 0.91 20.39
C PHE A 68 -6.95 2.24 20.75
#